data_AF-A0A034VZU8-F1
#
_entry.id   AF-A0A034VZU8-F1
#
_cell.length_a   1.000
_cell.length_b   1.000
_cell.length_c   1.000
_cell.angle_alpha   90.00
_cell.angle_beta   90.00
_cell.angle_gamma   90.00
#
_symmetry.space_group_name_H-M   'P 1'
#
loop_
_entity.id
_entity.type
_entity.pdbx_description
1 polymer ?
#
loop_
_entity_poly.entity_id
_entity_poly.type
_entity_poly.pdbx_seq_one_letter_code
_entity_poly.pdbx_strand_id
1 'polypeptide(L)'
;DDDDDDDDDDDDDADEDEDEDEEATSADKLRNAVSQALMEHGGMPTAADDDDDMASIDLNDMSEEQGRKLDEALAEAFKAMRKTGGGGAAAKKSKSYRVKITTVMHFRIRVLDLLEIYLQQQPPLLIAIEIMLALYNMLPYCVGDELKPLQTKVEKVLQKLTTLKCDTADVQEDELVAFIRLIVEQKSPATAFEVMNKMRNKCIIFLVNNANKIAAEKSAECKKVLTLCQEYIQEFLQSRNPSVNITLLSDIFRLRWTGVWNLAVTLTHDGLNMKTRAFRRIQIYEILDVLYKNHDLQRLDVSSTKQRLSEIENVLGTHIKTLAANTNVEVSPKEYSVLLQLLLQVQKTHQRLQLKSPLSDVSIGQAVQGMRADSSALLLRYCAAYKLPVVRNKEKQKLNGKHVEDNAEEANGQSEKEVKDRAEGSENGVVEEQKKKRKKTTDIALKKLKKQKKEQRLQIASAGLNGGFAFVRPTSQEEESGDERA
;
A
#
# COMPACT_ATOMS: atom_id res chain seq x y z
N ASP A 1 -19.10 32.75 -1.16
CA ASP A 1 -17.81 33.31 -0.74
C ASP A 1 -17.07 32.25 0.04
N ASP A 2 -16.65 31.24 -0.72
CA ASP A 2 -15.29 30.73 -0.88
C ASP A 2 -14.33 30.91 0.30
N ASP A 3 -13.78 29.80 0.78
CA ASP A 3 -12.35 29.53 0.57
C ASP A 3 -12.05 28.03 0.75
N ASP A 4 -11.63 27.43 -0.37
CA ASP A 4 -10.79 26.23 -0.47
C ASP A 4 -9.44 26.50 0.21
N ASP A 5 -8.84 25.50 0.86
CA ASP A 5 -7.39 25.32 0.74
C ASP A 5 -6.93 23.87 1.02
N ASP A 6 -6.08 23.42 0.10
CA ASP A 6 -5.57 22.10 -0.25
C ASP A 6 -5.02 21.20 0.88
N ASP A 7 -5.39 19.92 0.81
CA ASP A 7 -4.67 18.76 1.38
C ASP A 7 -3.59 18.31 0.38
N ASP A 8 -2.32 18.58 0.70
CA ASP A 8 -1.15 18.13 -0.05
C ASP A 8 -0.61 16.84 0.61
N ASP A 9 -1.09 15.68 0.12
CA ASP A 9 -0.72 14.33 0.57
C ASP A 9 0.37 13.77 -0.37
N ASP A 10 1.63 14.03 -0.03
CA ASP A 10 2.83 13.60 -0.75
C ASP A 10 3.25 12.21 -0.24
N ASP A 11 2.64 11.15 -0.80
CA ASP A 11 2.96 9.75 -0.52
C ASP A 11 4.01 9.24 -1.52
N ASP A 12 5.28 9.38 -1.14
CA ASP A 12 6.45 8.82 -1.83
C ASP A 12 6.46 7.28 -1.66
N ASP A 13 5.76 6.57 -2.56
CA ASP A 13 5.78 5.12 -2.66
C ASP A 13 7.06 4.65 -3.36
N ALA A 14 7.96 4.05 -2.59
CA ALA A 14 9.19 3.44 -3.07
C ALA A 14 8.90 2.00 -3.51
N ASP A 15 8.51 1.85 -4.77
CA ASP A 15 8.38 0.57 -5.45
C ASP A 15 9.74 -0.15 -5.54
N GLU A 16 9.87 -1.25 -4.79
CA GLU A 16 10.91 -2.26 -4.97
C GLU A 16 10.47 -3.22 -6.09
N ASP A 17 11.16 -3.12 -7.23
CA ASP A 17 11.05 -3.99 -8.41
C ASP A 17 11.21 -5.48 -8.03
N GLU A 18 10.14 -6.28 -8.17
CA GLU A 18 10.22 -7.74 -8.28
C GLU A 18 10.27 -8.14 -9.76
N ASP A 19 11.36 -8.85 -10.11
CA ASP A 19 11.73 -9.33 -11.43
C ASP A 19 10.68 -10.33 -11.99
N GLU A 20 9.98 -9.96 -13.07
CA GLU A 20 9.35 -10.90 -14.01
C GLU A 20 10.27 -11.11 -15.22
N ASP A 21 10.80 -12.34 -15.35
CA ASP A 21 11.57 -12.78 -16.51
C ASP A 21 10.69 -12.89 -17.77
N GLU A 22 11.12 -12.11 -18.77
CA GLU A 22 11.40 -12.54 -20.14
C GLU A 22 10.24 -12.89 -21.09
N GLU A 23 9.65 -11.84 -21.66
CA GLU A 23 9.38 -11.82 -23.10
C GLU A 23 10.10 -10.61 -23.72
N ALA A 24 11.00 -10.84 -24.68
CA ALA A 24 11.81 -9.78 -25.29
C ALA A 24 10.94 -8.57 -25.69
N THR A 25 11.16 -7.45 -25.00
CA THR A 25 10.31 -6.27 -25.16
C THR A 25 10.40 -5.76 -26.60
N SER A 26 9.32 -5.14 -27.09
CA SER A 26 9.29 -4.55 -28.43
C SER A 26 10.43 -3.54 -28.66
N ALA A 27 10.95 -2.94 -27.59
CA ALA A 27 12.10 -2.04 -27.60
C ALA A 27 13.42 -2.78 -27.87
N ASP A 28 13.61 -3.99 -27.34
CA ASP A 28 14.83 -4.78 -27.57
C ASP A 28 14.88 -5.32 -29.01
N LYS A 29 13.72 -5.72 -29.55
CA LYS A 29 13.61 -6.10 -30.97
C LYS A 29 13.94 -4.94 -31.91
N LEU A 30 13.53 -3.70 -31.56
CA LEU A 30 13.89 -2.51 -32.32
C LEU A 30 15.39 -2.23 -32.23
N ARG A 31 15.98 -2.28 -31.03
CA ARG A 31 17.42 -2.05 -30.84
C ARG A 31 18.25 -3.05 -31.64
N ASN A 32 17.86 -4.31 -31.65
CA ASN A 32 18.55 -5.34 -32.43
C ASN A 32 18.39 -5.12 -33.94
N ALA A 33 17.18 -4.79 -34.42
CA ALA A 33 16.94 -4.52 -35.85
C ALA A 33 17.69 -3.26 -36.33
N VAL A 34 17.74 -2.20 -35.51
CA VAL A 34 18.49 -0.97 -35.81
C VAL A 34 19.99 -1.23 -35.76
N SER A 35 20.48 -1.98 -34.77
CA SER A 35 21.89 -2.38 -34.69
C SER A 35 22.32 -3.24 -35.88
N GLN A 36 21.45 -4.13 -36.36
CA GLN A 36 21.72 -4.97 -37.52
C GLN A 36 21.77 -4.15 -38.81
N ALA A 37 20.83 -3.21 -39.00
CA ALA A 37 20.85 -2.29 -40.15
C ALA A 37 22.11 -1.42 -40.19
N LEU A 38 22.58 -0.96 -39.02
CA LEU A 38 23.82 -0.19 -38.89
C LEU A 38 25.07 -1.04 -39.15
N MET A 39 25.08 -2.31 -38.72
CA MET A 39 26.20 -3.22 -38.93
C MET A 39 26.30 -3.71 -40.39
N GLU A 40 25.18 -3.91 -41.07
CA GLU A 40 25.11 -4.42 -42.44
C GLU A 40 25.43 -3.35 -43.51
N HIS A 41 25.11 -2.08 -43.21
CA HIS A 41 25.25 -0.98 -44.19
C HIS A 41 26.11 0.20 -43.74
N GLY A 42 26.54 0.23 -42.47
CA GLY A 42 27.31 1.33 -41.87
C GLY A 42 28.84 1.14 -41.79
N GLY A 43 29.39 0.06 -42.33
CA GLY A 43 30.85 -0.19 -42.37
C GLY A 43 31.38 -1.04 -41.20
N MET A 44 32.45 -1.80 -41.45
CA MET A 44 33.11 -2.64 -40.44
C MET A 44 33.71 -1.78 -39.31
N PRO A 45 33.69 -2.27 -38.05
CA PRO A 45 34.42 -1.61 -36.98
C PRO A 45 35.91 -1.68 -37.30
N THR A 46 36.56 -0.52 -37.42
CA THR A 46 38.01 -0.44 -37.35
C THR A 46 38.41 -0.86 -35.94
N ALA A 47 39.11 -1.99 -35.83
CA ALA A 47 39.61 -2.50 -34.57
C ALA A 47 40.63 -1.52 -33.97
N ALA A 48 40.17 -0.67 -33.06
CA ALA A 48 41.00 0.01 -32.07
C ALA A 48 40.09 0.55 -30.95
N ASP A 49 40.41 0.13 -29.72
CA ASP A 49 39.86 0.52 -28.42
C ASP A 49 38.52 -0.11 -28.00
N ASP A 50 38.67 -1.27 -27.33
CA ASP A 50 37.76 -1.80 -26.32
C ASP A 50 37.62 -0.79 -25.17
N ASP A 51 36.53 -0.01 -25.12
CA ASP A 51 35.83 0.43 -23.88
C ASP A 51 34.84 1.62 -24.06
N ASP A 52 34.07 1.74 -25.15
CA ASP A 52 32.87 2.59 -25.11
C ASP A 52 31.70 2.15 -26.02
N ASP A 53 30.52 2.04 -25.40
CA ASP A 53 29.20 1.82 -26.01
C ASP A 53 28.82 3.00 -26.93
N MET A 54 29.35 3.02 -28.15
CA MET A 54 28.79 3.59 -29.39
C MET A 54 29.95 3.68 -30.38
N ALA A 55 30.10 2.69 -31.25
CA ALA A 55 30.92 2.85 -32.45
C ALA A 55 30.31 3.99 -33.27
N SER A 56 30.93 5.18 -33.23
CA SER A 56 30.49 6.32 -34.04
C SER A 56 30.87 6.03 -35.49
N ILE A 57 29.87 5.71 -36.30
CA ILE A 57 30.03 5.62 -37.75
C ILE A 57 30.29 7.05 -38.24
N ASP A 58 31.45 7.30 -38.86
CA ASP A 58 31.70 8.58 -39.52
C ASP A 58 30.89 8.64 -40.82
N LEU A 59 29.76 9.34 -40.75
CA LEU A 59 28.84 9.52 -41.87
C LEU A 59 29.49 10.23 -43.07
N ASN A 60 30.66 10.87 -42.90
CA ASN A 60 31.39 11.53 -43.98
C ASN A 60 32.13 10.56 -44.91
N ASP A 61 32.42 9.34 -44.45
CA ASP A 61 33.08 8.28 -45.24
C ASP A 61 32.07 7.36 -45.96
N MET A 62 30.77 7.62 -45.80
CA MET A 62 29.71 6.83 -46.43
C MET A 62 29.40 7.38 -47.83
N SER A 63 29.41 6.51 -48.84
CA SER A 63 28.94 6.90 -50.17
C SER A 63 27.42 7.15 -50.17
N GLU A 64 26.94 8.03 -51.04
CA GLU A 64 25.52 8.38 -51.16
C GLU A 64 24.62 7.15 -51.38
N GLU A 65 25.12 6.12 -52.08
CA GLU A 65 24.39 4.87 -52.31
C GLU A 65 24.28 4.01 -51.03
N GLN A 66 25.32 4.00 -50.19
CA GLN A 66 25.31 3.31 -48.89
C GLN A 66 24.40 4.05 -47.89
N GLY A 67 24.41 5.38 -47.91
CA GLY A 67 23.50 6.21 -47.11
C GLY A 67 22.04 5.94 -47.45
N ARG A 68 21.72 5.78 -48.75
CA ARG A 68 20.36 5.45 -49.19
C ARG A 68 19.91 4.05 -48.75
N LYS A 69 20.81 3.06 -48.78
CA LYS A 69 20.51 1.69 -48.32
C LYS A 69 20.32 1.63 -46.81
N LEU A 70 21.12 2.39 -46.04
CA LEU A 70 20.95 2.49 -44.60
C LEU A 70 19.60 3.15 -44.23
N ASP A 71 19.21 4.23 -44.91
CA ASP A 71 17.92 4.88 -44.69
C ASP A 71 16.74 3.93 -45.02
N GLU A 72 16.85 3.15 -46.10
CA GLU A 72 15.85 2.15 -46.47
C GLU A 72 15.72 1.03 -45.41
N ALA A 73 16.85 0.50 -44.93
CA ALA A 73 16.87 -0.53 -43.88
C ALA A 73 16.31 -0.02 -42.53
N LEU A 74 16.65 1.22 -42.14
CA LEU A 74 16.07 1.86 -40.95
C LEU A 74 14.56 2.08 -41.12
N ALA A 75 14.11 2.55 -42.29
CA ALA A 75 12.70 2.73 -42.58
C ALA A 75 11.93 1.39 -42.54
N GLU A 76 12.52 0.29 -42.99
CA GLU A 76 11.96 -1.05 -42.85
C GLU A 76 11.88 -1.51 -41.40
N ALA A 77 12.93 -1.31 -40.60
CA ALA A 77 12.92 -1.61 -39.17
C ALA A 77 11.81 -0.85 -38.43
N PHE A 78 11.63 0.45 -38.73
CA PHE A 78 10.55 1.25 -38.16
C PHE A 78 9.15 0.84 -38.67
N LYS A 79 9.02 0.47 -39.96
CA LYS A 79 7.75 -0.06 -40.52
C LYS A 79 7.36 -1.41 -39.90
N ALA A 80 8.34 -2.30 -39.68
CA ALA A 80 8.11 -3.58 -39.03
C ALA A 80 7.60 -3.36 -37.59
N MET A 81 8.20 -2.45 -36.83
CA MET A 81 7.74 -2.13 -35.48
C MET A 81 6.34 -1.51 -35.43
N ARG A 82 5.96 -0.71 -36.44
CA ARG A 82 4.59 -0.20 -36.62
C ARG A 82 3.56 -1.32 -36.86
N LYS A 83 3.96 -2.39 -37.56
CA LYS A 83 3.09 -3.56 -37.79
C LYS A 83 3.00 -4.48 -36.57
N THR A 84 4.06 -4.57 -35.77
CA THR A 84 4.16 -5.48 -34.61
C THR A 84 3.83 -4.81 -33.26
N GLY A 85 3.22 -3.61 -33.27
CA GLY A 85 2.57 -3.03 -32.08
C GLY A 85 3.49 -2.36 -31.06
N GLY A 86 4.70 -1.93 -31.43
CA GLY A 86 5.69 -1.40 -30.49
C GLY A 86 5.71 0.12 -30.27
N GLY A 87 4.94 0.93 -31.00
CA GLY A 87 5.10 2.39 -30.93
C GLY A 87 3.81 3.17 -31.14
N GLY A 88 3.26 3.71 -30.04
CA GLY A 88 2.39 4.90 -30.05
C GLY A 88 0.99 4.77 -30.65
N ALA A 89 0.57 3.57 -31.07
CA ALA A 89 -0.81 3.29 -31.42
C ALA A 89 -1.20 1.98 -30.76
N ALA A 90 -1.76 2.06 -29.55
CA ALA A 90 -2.71 1.05 -29.10
C ALA A 90 -3.58 0.72 -30.31
N ALA A 91 -3.56 -0.53 -30.79
CA ALA A 91 -4.32 -0.98 -31.94
C ALA A 91 -5.73 -0.38 -31.78
N LYS A 92 -6.07 0.65 -32.58
CA LYS A 92 -7.30 1.42 -32.39
C LYS A 92 -8.42 0.41 -32.50
N LYS A 93 -8.97 -0.02 -31.36
CA LYS A 93 -9.97 -1.07 -31.31
C LYS A 93 -11.05 -0.68 -32.31
N SER A 94 -11.36 -1.60 -33.21
CA SER A 94 -12.24 -1.34 -34.36
C SER A 94 -13.51 -0.62 -33.90
N LYS A 95 -14.04 0.29 -34.71
CA LYS A 95 -15.30 0.99 -34.41
C LYS A 95 -16.41 0.00 -34.03
N SER A 96 -16.45 -1.17 -34.68
CA SER A 96 -17.38 -2.25 -34.36
C SER A 96 -17.17 -2.83 -32.95
N TYR A 97 -15.92 -3.03 -32.52
CA TYR A 97 -15.58 -3.50 -31.18
C TYR A 97 -16.04 -2.49 -30.12
N ARG A 98 -15.75 -1.20 -30.32
CA ARG A 98 -16.17 -0.14 -29.40
C ARG A 98 -17.68 -0.07 -29.26
N VAL A 99 -18.42 -0.10 -30.38
CA VAL A 99 -19.89 -0.13 -30.35
C VAL A 99 -20.40 -1.35 -29.57
N LYS A 100 -19.86 -2.55 -29.82
CA LYS A 100 -20.27 -3.76 -29.09
C LYS A 100 -20.04 -3.63 -27.58
N ILE A 101 -18.86 -3.18 -27.17
CA ILE A 101 -18.56 -2.94 -25.75
C ILE A 101 -19.52 -1.94 -25.14
N THR A 102 -19.71 -0.80 -25.79
CA THR A 102 -20.59 0.26 -25.28
C THR A 102 -22.04 -0.23 -25.18
N THR A 103 -22.54 -0.98 -26.16
CA THR A 103 -23.89 -1.55 -26.12
C THR A 103 -24.04 -2.56 -24.97
N VAL A 104 -23.09 -3.48 -24.80
CA VAL A 104 -23.11 -4.46 -23.70
C VAL A 104 -23.00 -3.76 -22.34
N MET A 105 -22.15 -2.73 -22.25
CA MET A 105 -22.00 -1.91 -21.04
C MET A 105 -23.32 -1.23 -20.67
N HIS A 106 -23.99 -0.55 -21.61
CA HIS A 106 -25.28 0.07 -21.35
C HIS A 106 -26.35 -0.93 -20.97
N PHE A 107 -26.38 -2.11 -21.60
CA PHE A 107 -27.28 -3.18 -21.21
C PHE A 107 -27.04 -3.62 -19.76
N ARG A 108 -25.78 -3.86 -19.38
CA ARG A 108 -25.42 -4.22 -17.99
C ARG A 108 -25.83 -3.12 -17.00
N ILE A 109 -25.65 -1.84 -17.36
CA ILE A 109 -26.11 -0.72 -16.54
C ILE A 109 -27.64 -0.75 -16.36
N ARG A 110 -28.40 -1.07 -17.41
CA ARG A 110 -29.87 -1.21 -17.29
C ARG A 110 -30.28 -2.38 -16.41
N VAL A 111 -29.55 -3.50 -16.47
CA VAL A 111 -29.76 -4.61 -15.52
C VAL A 111 -29.48 -4.16 -14.09
N LEU A 112 -28.40 -3.40 -13.87
CA LEU A 112 -28.08 -2.83 -12.55
C LEU A 112 -29.14 -1.82 -12.07
N ASP A 113 -29.76 -1.04 -12.97
CA ASP A 113 -30.90 -0.18 -12.63
C ASP A 113 -32.10 -1.01 -12.14
N LEU A 114 -32.39 -2.15 -12.79
CA LEU A 114 -33.46 -3.05 -12.35
C LEU A 114 -33.15 -3.72 -11.01
N LEU A 115 -31.90 -4.15 -10.80
CA LEU A 115 -31.45 -4.66 -9.50
C LEU A 115 -31.58 -3.59 -8.42
N GLU A 116 -31.23 -2.34 -8.73
CA GLU A 116 -31.36 -1.22 -7.80
C GLU A 116 -32.81 -0.95 -7.39
N ILE A 117 -33.77 -1.11 -8.30
CA ILE A 117 -35.21 -1.05 -8.02
C ILE A 117 -35.66 -2.26 -7.19
N TYR A 118 -35.18 -3.45 -7.52
CA TYR A 118 -35.51 -4.66 -6.77
C TYR A 118 -35.03 -4.58 -5.32
N LEU A 119 -33.81 -4.10 -5.09
CA LEU A 119 -33.25 -3.90 -3.74
C LEU A 119 -34.05 -2.90 -2.89
N GLN A 120 -34.80 -1.97 -3.51
CA GLN A 120 -35.70 -1.07 -2.78
C GLN A 120 -36.91 -1.79 -2.19
N GLN A 121 -37.27 -2.96 -2.72
CA GLN A 121 -38.36 -3.79 -2.22
C GLN A 121 -37.95 -4.65 -1.01
N GLN A 122 -36.75 -4.44 -0.46
CA GLN A 122 -36.22 -5.16 0.72
C GLN A 122 -36.30 -6.68 0.58
N PRO A 123 -35.55 -7.27 -0.38
CA PRO A 123 -35.56 -8.71 -0.55
C PRO A 123 -35.03 -9.45 0.71
N PRO A 124 -35.36 -10.75 0.85
CA PRO A 124 -34.77 -11.61 1.86
C PRO A 124 -33.25 -11.55 1.88
N LEU A 125 -32.64 -11.74 3.06
CA LEU A 125 -31.20 -11.59 3.24
C LEU A 125 -30.41 -12.54 2.33
N LEU A 126 -30.86 -13.79 2.14
CA LEU A 126 -30.15 -14.74 1.28
C LEU A 126 -30.04 -14.21 -0.14
N ILE A 127 -31.14 -13.72 -0.72
CA ILE A 127 -31.17 -13.14 -2.07
C ILE A 127 -30.27 -11.90 -2.14
N ALA A 128 -30.28 -11.05 -1.11
CA ALA A 128 -29.39 -9.89 -1.05
C ALA A 128 -27.91 -10.31 -1.05
N ILE A 129 -27.54 -11.38 -0.33
CA ILE A 129 -26.18 -11.91 -0.31
C ILE A 129 -25.80 -12.51 -1.68
N GLU A 130 -26.68 -13.25 -2.32
CA GLU A 130 -26.42 -13.80 -3.66
C GLU A 130 -26.16 -12.69 -4.70
N ILE A 131 -26.98 -11.63 -4.68
CA ILE A 131 -26.77 -10.44 -5.52
C ILE A 131 -25.42 -9.78 -5.17
N MET A 132 -25.11 -9.62 -3.88
CA MET A 132 -23.85 -9.05 -3.42
C MET A 132 -22.65 -9.82 -3.95
N LEU A 133 -22.65 -11.16 -3.84
CA LEU A 133 -21.58 -12.02 -4.33
C LEU A 133 -21.45 -11.95 -5.85
N ALA A 134 -22.57 -11.96 -6.58
CA ALA A 134 -22.56 -11.83 -8.04
C ALA A 134 -21.94 -10.49 -8.49
N LEU A 135 -22.29 -9.39 -7.81
CA LEU A 135 -21.75 -8.06 -8.09
C LEU A 135 -20.28 -7.95 -7.68
N TYR A 136 -19.90 -8.52 -6.52
CA TYR A 136 -18.51 -8.54 -6.05
C TYR A 136 -17.61 -9.28 -7.04
N ASN A 137 -18.06 -10.44 -7.53
CA ASN A 137 -17.38 -11.23 -8.56
C ASN A 137 -17.32 -10.52 -9.93
N MET A 138 -18.18 -9.54 -10.18
CA MET A 138 -18.17 -8.76 -11.42
C MET A 138 -17.08 -7.67 -11.41
N LEU A 139 -16.66 -7.17 -10.23
CA LEU A 139 -15.74 -6.03 -10.09
C LEU A 139 -14.45 -6.16 -10.93
N PRO A 140 -13.72 -7.29 -10.95
CA PRO A 140 -12.53 -7.44 -11.78
C PRO A 140 -12.75 -7.15 -13.26
N TYR A 141 -13.95 -7.44 -13.75
CA TYR A 141 -14.33 -7.32 -15.16
C TYR A 141 -14.89 -5.95 -15.52
N CYS A 142 -14.98 -5.04 -14.55
CA CYS A 142 -15.41 -3.67 -14.75
C CYS A 142 -14.25 -2.66 -14.78
N VAL A 143 -13.04 -3.10 -14.43
CA VAL A 143 -11.87 -2.23 -14.39
C VAL A 143 -11.41 -1.84 -15.80
N GLY A 144 -11.15 -0.55 -15.99
CA GLY A 144 -10.60 0.03 -17.22
C GLY A 144 -11.39 1.25 -17.71
N ASP A 145 -10.71 2.16 -18.41
CA ASP A 145 -11.26 3.47 -18.79
C ASP A 145 -12.58 3.37 -19.59
N GLU A 146 -12.66 2.42 -20.52
CA GLU A 146 -13.86 2.20 -21.35
C GLU A 146 -15.06 1.69 -20.54
N LEU A 147 -14.82 1.07 -19.37
CA LEU A 147 -15.83 0.44 -18.51
C LEU A 147 -16.07 1.20 -17.20
N LYS A 148 -15.40 2.34 -16.99
CA LYS A 148 -15.55 3.18 -15.80
C LYS A 148 -17.01 3.49 -15.43
N PRO A 149 -17.93 3.80 -16.37
CA PRO A 149 -19.35 3.99 -16.04
C PRO A 149 -20.02 2.75 -15.45
N LEU A 150 -19.65 1.55 -15.93
CA LEU A 150 -20.14 0.29 -15.41
C LEU A 150 -19.55 -0.01 -14.03
N GLN A 151 -18.24 0.20 -13.85
CA GLN A 151 -17.59 0.07 -12.54
C GLN A 151 -18.27 0.94 -11.49
N THR A 152 -18.43 2.23 -11.76
CA THR A 152 -19.10 3.16 -10.86
C THR A 152 -20.53 2.71 -10.53
N LYS A 153 -21.26 2.17 -11.51
CA LYS A 153 -22.62 1.66 -11.28
C LYS A 153 -22.61 0.41 -10.40
N VAL A 154 -21.70 -0.55 -10.62
CA VAL A 154 -21.57 -1.76 -9.79
C VAL A 154 -21.22 -1.39 -8.35
N GLU A 155 -20.21 -0.52 -8.15
CA GLU A 155 -19.83 -0.02 -6.83
C GLU A 155 -21.01 0.66 -6.13
N LYS A 156 -21.78 1.49 -6.84
CA LYS A 156 -22.96 2.17 -6.29
C LYS A 156 -24.05 1.17 -5.86
N VAL A 157 -24.35 0.17 -6.68
CA VAL A 157 -25.38 -0.84 -6.36
C VAL A 157 -24.94 -1.69 -5.17
N LEU A 158 -23.68 -2.15 -5.15
CA LEU A 158 -23.12 -2.85 -3.99
C LEU A 158 -23.13 -1.98 -2.73
N GLN A 159 -22.75 -0.71 -2.82
CA GLN A 159 -22.80 0.21 -1.69
C GLN A 159 -24.21 0.31 -1.12
N LYS A 160 -25.22 0.48 -1.98
CA LYS A 160 -26.63 0.52 -1.58
C LYS A 160 -27.03 -0.79 -0.89
N LEU A 161 -26.65 -1.93 -1.46
CA LEU A 161 -26.92 -3.25 -0.92
C LEU A 161 -26.36 -3.40 0.50
N THR A 162 -25.11 -3.02 0.74
CA THR A 162 -24.45 -3.13 2.06
C THR A 162 -25.07 -2.24 3.14
N THR A 163 -26.03 -1.37 2.79
CA THR A 163 -26.78 -0.52 3.73
C THR A 163 -28.23 -0.94 3.91
N LEU A 164 -28.68 -1.99 3.24
CA LEU A 164 -30.06 -2.47 3.33
C LEU A 164 -30.33 -3.09 4.69
N LYS A 165 -31.59 -2.95 5.12
CA LYS A 165 -32.16 -3.73 6.21
C LYS A 165 -32.95 -4.86 5.55
N CYS A 166 -32.41 -6.07 5.62
CA CYS A 166 -33.05 -7.26 5.09
C CYS A 166 -33.80 -8.01 6.19
N ASP A 167 -34.84 -8.73 5.80
CA ASP A 167 -35.40 -9.80 6.63
C ASP A 167 -34.38 -10.94 6.75
N THR A 168 -34.20 -11.45 7.95
CA THR A 168 -33.14 -12.39 8.35
C THR A 168 -33.67 -13.78 8.66
N ALA A 169 -34.97 -14.03 8.44
CA ALA A 169 -35.63 -15.29 8.75
C ALA A 169 -35.05 -16.51 8.01
N ASP A 170 -34.48 -16.31 6.83
CA ASP A 170 -34.02 -17.36 5.91
C ASP A 170 -32.54 -17.73 6.05
N VAL A 171 -31.77 -17.02 6.89
CA VAL A 171 -30.31 -17.20 6.99
C VAL A 171 -29.88 -17.49 8.42
N GLN A 172 -28.95 -18.44 8.58
CA GLN A 172 -28.30 -18.76 9.85
C GLN A 172 -26.89 -18.16 9.95
N GLU A 173 -26.37 -18.05 11.17
CA GLU A 173 -25.03 -17.53 11.42
C GLU A 173 -23.93 -18.32 10.69
N ASP A 174 -24.09 -19.65 10.56
CA ASP A 174 -23.14 -20.52 9.84
C ASP A 174 -22.98 -20.14 8.37
N GLU A 175 -24.09 -19.80 7.71
CA GLU A 175 -24.08 -19.40 6.31
C GLU A 175 -23.34 -18.06 6.14
N LEU A 176 -23.55 -17.12 7.06
CA LEU A 176 -22.81 -15.85 7.07
C LEU A 176 -21.30 -16.07 7.29
N VAL A 177 -20.92 -16.99 8.18
CA VAL A 177 -19.51 -17.38 8.35
C VAL A 177 -18.93 -17.92 7.05
N ALA A 178 -19.66 -18.80 6.35
CA ALA A 178 -19.22 -19.34 5.06
C ALA A 178 -19.06 -18.24 4.00
N PHE A 179 -20.00 -17.29 3.92
CA PHE A 179 -19.91 -16.16 2.99
C PHE A 179 -18.76 -15.20 3.32
N ILE A 180 -18.49 -14.93 4.61
CA ILE A 180 -17.34 -14.11 5.02
C ILE A 180 -16.03 -14.79 4.58
N ARG A 181 -15.86 -16.09 4.82
CA ARG A 181 -14.67 -16.83 4.37
C ARG A 181 -14.50 -16.76 2.86
N LEU A 182 -15.58 -17.02 2.11
CA LEU A 182 -15.57 -16.96 0.64
C LEU A 182 -15.04 -15.61 0.12
N ILE A 183 -15.49 -14.49 0.72
CA ILE A 183 -15.08 -13.14 0.32
C ILE A 183 -13.63 -12.83 0.73
N VAL A 184 -13.19 -13.30 1.90
CA VAL A 184 -11.82 -13.07 2.39
C VAL A 184 -10.80 -13.87 1.57
N GLU A 185 -11.11 -15.13 1.26
CA GLU A 185 -10.24 -16.04 0.50
C GLU A 185 -10.15 -15.69 -0.99
N GLN A 186 -11.08 -14.86 -1.49
CA GLN A 186 -11.08 -14.43 -2.87
C GLN A 186 -9.87 -13.54 -3.19
N LYS A 187 -9.02 -14.04 -4.09
CA LYS A 187 -7.89 -13.28 -4.62
C LYS A 187 -8.37 -12.20 -5.58
N SER A 188 -7.76 -11.02 -5.48
CA SER A 188 -8.04 -9.88 -6.35
C SER A 188 -6.90 -9.74 -7.37
N PRO A 189 -7.20 -9.62 -8.68
CA PRO A 189 -6.20 -9.25 -9.68
C PRO A 189 -5.59 -7.88 -9.34
N ALA A 190 -4.31 -7.68 -9.65
CA ALA A 190 -3.59 -6.43 -9.33
C ALA A 190 -4.35 -5.18 -9.82
N THR A 191 -4.88 -5.22 -11.05
CA THR A 191 -5.64 -4.13 -11.65
C THR A 191 -6.94 -3.79 -10.91
N ALA A 192 -7.52 -4.75 -10.19
CA ALA A 192 -8.78 -4.60 -9.47
C ALA A 192 -8.61 -4.60 -7.94
N PHE A 193 -7.37 -4.64 -7.45
CA PHE A 193 -7.07 -4.86 -6.04
C PHE A 193 -7.69 -3.79 -5.14
N GLU A 194 -7.51 -2.52 -5.49
CA GLU A 194 -8.01 -1.39 -4.70
C GLU A 194 -9.55 -1.39 -4.61
N VAL A 195 -10.23 -1.44 -5.77
CA VAL A 195 -11.70 -1.45 -5.82
C VAL A 195 -12.29 -2.68 -5.12
N MET A 196 -11.69 -3.85 -5.32
CA MET A 196 -12.15 -5.07 -4.66
C MET A 196 -11.95 -5.02 -3.16
N ASN A 197 -10.81 -4.51 -2.65
CA ASN A 197 -10.57 -4.40 -1.21
C ASN A 197 -11.54 -3.42 -0.55
N LYS A 198 -11.77 -2.26 -1.17
CA LYS A 198 -12.75 -1.29 -0.69
C LYS A 198 -14.14 -1.89 -0.57
N MET A 199 -14.56 -2.69 -1.56
CA MET A 199 -15.87 -3.34 -1.55
C MET A 199 -15.91 -4.59 -0.65
N ARG A 200 -14.78 -5.29 -0.48
CA ARG A 200 -14.61 -6.42 0.43
C ARG A 200 -14.99 -6.02 1.84
N ASN A 201 -14.43 -4.91 2.32
CA ASN A 201 -14.69 -4.41 3.66
C ASN A 201 -16.19 -4.17 3.87
N LYS A 202 -16.84 -3.46 2.95
CA LYS A 202 -18.27 -3.17 3.05
C LYS A 202 -19.14 -4.43 3.07
N CYS A 203 -18.80 -5.42 2.25
CA CYS A 203 -19.52 -6.69 2.21
C CYS A 203 -19.36 -7.45 3.54
N ILE A 204 -18.14 -7.54 4.08
CA ILE A 204 -17.89 -8.22 5.35
C ILE A 204 -18.62 -7.51 6.50
N ILE A 205 -18.57 -6.18 6.55
CA ILE A 205 -19.28 -5.37 7.55
C ILE A 205 -20.80 -5.57 7.48
N PHE A 206 -21.35 -5.66 6.27
CA PHE A 206 -22.77 -6.00 6.07
C PHE A 206 -23.09 -7.39 6.64
N LEU A 207 -22.27 -8.40 6.36
CA LEU A 207 -22.48 -9.76 6.85
C LEU A 207 -22.38 -9.84 8.38
N VAL A 208 -21.38 -9.18 9.00
CA VAL A 208 -21.22 -9.16 10.47
C VAL A 208 -22.40 -8.46 11.15
N ASN A 209 -22.89 -7.34 10.59
CA ASN A 209 -24.07 -6.65 11.14
C ASN A 209 -25.33 -7.54 11.07
N ASN A 210 -25.54 -8.25 9.97
CA ASN A 210 -26.68 -9.18 9.85
C ASN A 210 -26.54 -10.39 10.77
N ALA A 211 -25.33 -10.91 10.97
CA ALA A 211 -25.09 -11.98 11.94
C ALA A 211 -25.43 -11.54 13.36
N ASN A 212 -25.00 -10.33 13.75
CA ASN A 212 -25.35 -9.73 15.03
C ASN A 212 -26.86 -9.51 15.16
N LYS A 213 -27.54 -9.11 14.09
CA LYS A 213 -29.00 -8.99 14.06
C LYS A 213 -29.70 -10.33 14.29
N ILE A 214 -29.31 -11.39 13.57
CA ILE A 214 -29.84 -12.76 13.73
C ILE A 214 -29.66 -13.25 15.18
N ALA A 215 -28.48 -13.02 15.76
CA ALA A 215 -28.19 -13.39 17.13
C ALA A 215 -29.10 -12.62 18.11
N ALA A 216 -29.26 -11.31 17.92
CA ALA A 216 -30.12 -10.47 18.76
C ALA A 216 -31.60 -10.89 18.71
N GLU A 217 -32.13 -11.22 17.53
CA GLU A 217 -33.51 -11.72 17.37
C GLU A 217 -33.76 -13.02 18.14
N LYS A 218 -32.73 -13.85 18.30
CA LYS A 218 -32.78 -15.10 19.06
C LYS A 218 -32.36 -14.94 20.52
N SER A 219 -32.13 -13.70 20.99
CA SER A 219 -31.56 -13.42 22.32
C SER A 219 -30.27 -14.21 22.60
N ALA A 220 -29.47 -14.43 21.56
CA ALA A 220 -28.22 -15.18 21.58
C ALA A 220 -27.02 -14.27 21.29
N GLU A 221 -25.82 -14.76 21.59
CA GLU A 221 -24.58 -14.10 21.20
C GLU A 221 -24.14 -14.55 19.80
N CYS A 222 -23.56 -13.63 19.03
CA CYS A 222 -22.99 -13.88 17.70
C CYS A 222 -21.64 -14.61 17.80
N LYS A 223 -21.65 -15.84 18.33
CA LYS A 223 -20.44 -16.58 18.75
C LYS A 223 -19.59 -17.06 17.59
N LYS A 224 -20.21 -17.49 16.48
CA LYS A 224 -19.48 -18.10 15.36
C LYS A 224 -18.73 -17.05 14.56
N VAL A 225 -19.38 -15.91 14.30
CA VAL A 225 -18.71 -14.75 13.68
C VAL A 225 -17.65 -14.17 14.62
N LEU A 226 -17.91 -14.12 15.92
CA LEU A 226 -16.88 -13.73 16.89
C LEU A 226 -15.63 -14.63 16.80
N THR A 227 -15.84 -15.95 16.79
CA THR A 227 -14.75 -16.93 16.68
C THR A 227 -13.98 -16.75 15.38
N LEU A 228 -14.68 -16.58 14.25
CA LEU A 228 -14.05 -16.29 12.96
C LEU A 228 -13.19 -15.02 12.99
N CYS A 229 -13.71 -13.92 13.55
CA CYS A 229 -12.95 -12.68 13.67
C CYS A 229 -11.75 -12.83 14.61
N GLN A 230 -11.82 -13.67 15.65
CA GLN A 230 -10.68 -13.99 16.50
C GLN A 230 -9.61 -14.78 15.76
N GLU A 231 -9.99 -15.76 14.93
CA GLU A 231 -9.05 -16.48 14.05
C GLU A 231 -8.31 -15.51 13.13
N TYR A 232 -9.02 -14.57 12.51
CA TYR A 232 -8.41 -13.54 11.67
C TYR A 232 -7.49 -12.59 12.45
N ILE A 233 -7.80 -12.25 13.71
CA ILE A 233 -6.88 -11.49 14.57
C ILE A 233 -5.61 -12.30 14.86
N GLN A 234 -5.72 -13.60 15.13
CA GLN A 234 -4.53 -14.44 15.37
C GLN A 234 -3.64 -14.52 14.13
N GLU A 235 -4.24 -14.78 12.97
CA GLU A 235 -3.53 -14.79 11.69
C GLU A 235 -2.90 -13.41 11.42
N PHE A 236 -3.64 -12.33 11.68
CA PHE A 236 -3.11 -10.98 11.63
C PHE A 236 -1.85 -10.90 12.50
N LEU A 237 -1.93 -11.08 13.81
CA LEU A 237 -0.78 -10.90 14.70
C LEU A 237 0.49 -11.70 14.31
N GLN A 238 0.33 -12.88 13.69
CA GLN A 238 1.42 -13.80 13.39
C GLN A 238 1.95 -13.71 11.95
N SER A 239 1.08 -13.44 10.97
CA SER A 239 1.43 -13.46 9.54
C SER A 239 1.99 -12.12 9.05
N ARG A 240 2.99 -12.19 8.17
CA ARG A 240 3.49 -11.03 7.41
C ARG A 240 2.45 -10.54 6.40
N ASN A 241 1.73 -11.46 5.78
CA ASN A 241 0.71 -11.21 4.76
C ASN A 241 -0.61 -11.83 5.22
N PRO A 242 -1.34 -11.16 6.13
CA PRO A 242 -2.60 -11.69 6.65
C PRO A 242 -3.71 -11.66 5.61
N SER A 243 -4.66 -12.60 5.71
CA SER A 243 -5.86 -12.62 4.87
C SER A 243 -6.76 -11.40 5.09
N VAL A 244 -6.73 -10.81 6.29
CA VAL A 244 -7.40 -9.56 6.63
C VAL A 244 -6.38 -8.43 6.82
N ASN A 245 -6.65 -7.28 6.21
CA ASN A 245 -5.82 -6.08 6.37
C ASN A 245 -6.28 -5.24 7.58
N ILE A 246 -5.48 -4.23 7.94
CA ILE A 246 -5.80 -3.32 9.05
C ILE A 246 -7.09 -2.53 8.81
N THR A 247 -7.40 -2.19 7.55
CA THR A 247 -8.58 -1.39 7.23
C THR A 247 -9.86 -2.16 7.54
N LEU A 248 -9.92 -3.44 7.19
CA LEU A 248 -11.04 -4.32 7.55
C LEU A 248 -11.18 -4.47 9.06
N LEU A 249 -10.09 -4.73 9.79
CA LEU A 249 -10.15 -4.82 11.25
C LEU A 249 -10.62 -3.49 11.88
N SER A 250 -10.14 -2.36 11.36
CA SER A 250 -10.58 -1.04 11.81
C SER A 250 -12.08 -0.85 11.57
N ASP A 251 -12.60 -1.25 10.40
CA ASP A 251 -14.02 -1.19 10.09
C ASP A 251 -14.85 -2.07 11.03
N ILE A 252 -14.36 -3.27 11.37
CA ILE A 252 -15.01 -4.17 12.35
C ILE A 252 -15.05 -3.50 13.73
N PHE A 253 -13.97 -2.84 14.15
CA PHE A 253 -13.89 -2.16 15.45
C PHE A 253 -14.76 -0.89 15.53
N ARG A 254 -15.26 -0.37 14.40
CA ARG A 254 -16.27 0.71 14.33
C ARG A 254 -17.70 0.21 14.54
N LEU A 255 -17.94 -1.10 14.52
CA LEU A 255 -19.28 -1.66 14.62
C LEU A 255 -19.92 -1.39 16.00
N ARG A 256 -21.24 -1.23 16.00
CA ARG A 256 -22.08 -1.23 17.21
C ARG A 256 -22.42 -2.67 17.62
N TRP A 257 -21.39 -3.51 17.76
CA TRP A 257 -21.51 -4.93 18.12
C TRP A 257 -20.68 -5.22 19.38
N THR A 258 -21.28 -5.81 20.41
CA THR A 258 -20.61 -6.07 21.69
C THR A 258 -19.44 -7.03 21.59
N GLY A 259 -19.42 -7.92 20.58
CA GLY A 259 -18.30 -8.81 20.29
C GLY A 259 -16.99 -8.07 19.99
N VAL A 260 -17.05 -6.80 19.56
CA VAL A 260 -15.86 -5.95 19.37
C VAL A 260 -15.04 -5.82 20.66
N TRP A 261 -15.68 -5.83 21.83
CA TRP A 261 -14.94 -5.80 23.10
C TRP A 261 -14.10 -7.07 23.31
N ASN A 262 -14.64 -8.24 22.98
CA ASN A 262 -13.92 -9.51 23.04
C ASN A 262 -12.76 -9.54 22.04
N LEU A 263 -12.97 -8.99 20.83
CA LEU A 263 -11.91 -8.83 19.84
C LEU A 263 -10.80 -7.91 20.34
N ALA A 264 -11.13 -6.79 20.97
CA ALA A 264 -10.16 -5.85 21.53
C ALA A 264 -9.33 -6.47 22.68
N VAL A 265 -9.98 -7.24 23.56
CA VAL A 265 -9.28 -7.99 24.61
C VAL A 265 -8.33 -9.02 24.00
N THR A 266 -8.78 -9.78 23.00
CA THR A 266 -7.94 -10.76 22.28
C THR A 266 -6.74 -10.07 21.61
N LEU A 267 -6.99 -8.97 20.88
CA LEU A 267 -5.97 -8.20 20.17
C LEU A 267 -4.90 -7.63 21.13
N THR A 268 -5.31 -7.16 22.30
CA THR A 268 -4.39 -6.57 23.28
C THR A 268 -3.59 -7.63 24.01
N HIS A 269 -4.24 -8.68 24.52
CA HIS A 269 -3.58 -9.75 25.26
C HIS A 269 -2.56 -10.49 24.39
N ASP A 270 -2.92 -10.83 23.16
CA ASP A 270 -2.08 -11.65 22.30
C ASP A 270 -1.12 -10.81 21.44
N GLY A 271 -1.47 -9.54 21.19
CA GLY A 271 -0.70 -8.65 20.33
C GLY A 271 0.29 -7.73 21.06
N LEU A 272 0.00 -7.26 22.28
CA LEU A 272 0.85 -6.29 22.99
C LEU A 272 1.93 -6.96 23.84
N ASN A 273 2.90 -7.57 23.18
CA ASN A 273 4.06 -8.18 23.83
C ASN A 273 5.36 -7.89 23.04
N MET A 274 6.51 -8.27 23.62
CA MET A 274 7.82 -8.00 23.01
C MET A 274 8.14 -8.90 21.80
N LYS A 275 7.39 -9.99 21.59
CA LYS A 275 7.57 -10.88 20.43
C LYS A 275 6.89 -10.32 19.18
N THR A 276 5.80 -9.58 19.35
CA THR A 276 5.10 -8.90 18.26
C THR A 276 5.99 -7.81 17.65
N ARG A 277 6.14 -7.82 16.32
CA ARG A 277 6.95 -6.83 15.59
C ARG A 277 6.43 -5.40 15.82
N ALA A 278 7.32 -4.41 15.88
CA ALA A 278 6.98 -3.00 16.10
C ALA A 278 5.89 -2.48 15.14
N PHE A 279 6.00 -2.83 13.85
CA PHE A 279 4.98 -2.51 12.85
C PHE A 279 3.59 -3.02 13.24
N ARG A 280 3.47 -4.26 13.71
CA ARG A 280 2.20 -4.82 14.19
C ARG A 280 1.67 -4.12 15.43
N ARG A 281 2.56 -3.72 16.36
CA ARG A 281 2.17 -2.97 17.56
C ARG A 281 1.61 -1.59 17.22
N ILE A 282 2.20 -0.89 16.25
CA ILE A 282 1.67 0.36 15.69
C ILE A 282 0.22 0.16 15.23
N GLN A 283 -0.02 -0.87 14.42
CA GLN A 283 -1.35 -1.18 13.90
C GLN A 283 -2.36 -1.54 15.00
N ILE A 284 -1.93 -2.24 16.05
CA ILE A 284 -2.78 -2.49 17.22
C ILE A 284 -3.17 -1.17 17.89
N TYR A 285 -2.23 -0.24 18.05
CA TYR A 285 -2.56 1.07 18.64
C TYR A 285 -3.55 1.86 17.78
N GLU A 286 -3.44 1.80 16.45
CA GLU A 286 -4.39 2.42 15.51
C GLU A 286 -5.79 1.80 15.62
N ILE A 287 -5.89 0.46 15.67
CA ILE A 287 -7.17 -0.25 15.85
C ILE A 287 -7.79 0.10 17.21
N LEU A 288 -6.99 0.17 18.28
CA LEU A 288 -7.47 0.59 19.59
C LEU A 288 -7.93 2.05 19.56
N ASP A 289 -7.23 2.96 18.90
CA ASP A 289 -7.67 4.35 18.77
C ASP A 289 -9.06 4.43 18.11
N VAL A 290 -9.32 3.60 17.09
CA VAL A 290 -10.64 3.44 16.48
C VAL A 290 -11.69 2.96 17.50
N LEU A 291 -11.37 1.98 18.35
CA LEU A 291 -12.25 1.50 19.43
C LEU A 291 -12.61 2.63 20.42
N TYR A 292 -11.62 3.41 20.85
CA TYR A 292 -11.85 4.50 21.80
C TYR A 292 -12.68 5.64 21.20
N LYS A 293 -12.68 5.79 19.88
CA LYS A 293 -13.55 6.71 19.13
C LYS A 293 -14.96 6.15 18.86
N ASN A 294 -15.20 4.85 19.08
CA ASN A 294 -16.51 4.22 18.87
C ASN A 294 -17.50 4.54 20.02
N HIS A 295 -18.07 5.74 19.97
CA HIS A 295 -19.00 6.23 20.99
C HIS A 295 -20.32 5.47 21.02
N ASP A 296 -20.76 4.92 19.89
CA ASP A 296 -22.01 4.18 19.80
C ASP A 296 -21.93 2.86 20.56
N LEU A 297 -20.84 2.11 20.39
CA LEU A 297 -20.58 0.89 21.15
C LEU A 297 -20.52 1.18 22.65
N GLN A 298 -19.82 2.24 23.05
CA GLN A 298 -19.64 2.61 24.46
C GLN A 298 -20.95 3.03 25.15
N ARG A 299 -21.93 3.55 24.38
CA ARG A 299 -23.25 3.95 24.88
C ARG A 299 -24.22 2.78 25.04
N LEU A 300 -23.93 1.59 24.51
CA LEU A 300 -24.80 0.42 24.65
C LEU A 300 -24.90 -0.04 26.10
N ASP A 301 -23.75 -0.16 26.77
CA ASP A 301 -23.65 -0.56 28.17
C ASP A 301 -22.41 0.09 28.81
N VAL A 302 -22.65 1.12 29.62
CA VAL A 302 -21.57 1.87 30.28
C VAL A 302 -20.82 1.03 31.32
N SER A 303 -21.51 0.10 31.98
CA SER A 303 -20.91 -0.75 33.02
C SER A 303 -19.96 -1.77 32.39
N SER A 304 -20.43 -2.46 31.34
CA SER A 304 -19.58 -3.38 30.56
C SER A 304 -18.44 -2.63 29.88
N THR A 305 -18.71 -1.44 29.32
CA THR A 305 -17.66 -0.57 28.74
C THR A 305 -16.57 -0.26 29.75
N LYS A 306 -16.92 0.16 30.97
CA LYS A 306 -15.94 0.43 32.03
C LYS A 306 -15.08 -0.79 32.34
N GLN A 307 -15.68 -1.97 32.44
CA GLN A 307 -14.96 -3.21 32.72
C GLN A 307 -13.97 -3.54 31.59
N ARG A 308 -14.43 -3.48 30.33
CA ARG A 308 -13.64 -3.83 29.14
C ARG A 308 -12.50 -2.85 28.88
N LEU A 309 -12.73 -1.56 29.06
CA LEU A 309 -11.68 -0.54 28.98
C LEU A 309 -10.61 -0.77 30.04
N SER A 310 -11.00 -1.06 31.29
CA SER A 310 -10.06 -1.38 32.36
C SER A 310 -9.21 -2.61 32.04
N GLU A 311 -9.81 -3.68 31.51
CA GLU A 311 -9.11 -4.89 31.10
C GLU A 311 -8.04 -4.61 30.03
N ILE A 312 -8.42 -3.89 28.96
CA ILE A 312 -7.50 -3.47 27.89
C ILE A 312 -6.37 -2.59 28.43
N GLU A 313 -6.69 -1.65 29.31
CA GLU A 313 -5.75 -0.67 29.84
C GLU A 313 -4.73 -1.27 30.81
N ASN A 314 -5.12 -2.30 31.56
CA ASN A 314 -4.17 -3.01 32.42
C ASN A 314 -3.10 -3.73 31.58
N VAL A 315 -3.48 -4.34 30.46
CA VAL A 315 -2.54 -4.96 29.51
C VAL A 315 -1.67 -3.90 28.87
N LEU A 316 -2.27 -2.81 28.35
CA LEU A 316 -1.52 -1.71 27.73
C LEU A 316 -0.54 -1.05 28.71
N GLY A 317 -0.94 -0.81 29.96
CA GLY A 317 -0.07 -0.25 31.00
C GLY A 317 1.11 -1.15 31.32
N THR A 318 0.89 -2.47 31.39
CA THR A 318 1.96 -3.48 31.58
C THR A 318 2.92 -3.49 30.40
N HIS A 319 2.38 -3.42 29.18
CA HIS A 319 3.15 -3.36 27.95
C HIS A 319 4.03 -2.10 27.89
N ILE A 320 3.48 -0.92 28.21
CA ILE A 320 4.22 0.36 28.25
C ILE A 320 5.40 0.29 29.23
N LYS A 321 5.18 -0.26 30.43
CA LYS A 321 6.24 -0.46 31.41
C LYS A 321 7.34 -1.38 30.89
N THR A 322 6.95 -2.45 30.20
CA THR A 322 7.88 -3.41 29.59
C THR A 322 8.68 -2.77 28.45
N LEU A 323 8.05 -1.98 27.59
CA LEU A 323 8.73 -1.22 26.53
C LEU A 323 9.76 -0.25 27.11
N ALA A 324 9.39 0.52 28.13
CA ALA A 324 10.28 1.50 28.75
C ALA A 324 11.47 0.86 29.48
N ALA A 325 11.29 -0.32 30.05
CA ALA A 325 12.35 -1.08 30.72
C ALA A 325 13.29 -1.79 29.74
N ASN A 326 12.86 -2.02 28.50
CA ASN A 326 13.65 -2.75 27.51
C ASN A 326 14.70 -1.82 26.87
N THR A 327 15.91 -1.85 27.41
CA THR A 327 17.03 -1.04 26.88
C THR A 327 17.62 -1.57 25.57
N ASN A 328 17.22 -2.77 25.13
CA ASN A 328 17.80 -3.41 23.95
C ASN A 328 17.09 -3.04 22.64
N VAL A 329 15.88 -2.51 22.71
CA VAL A 329 15.08 -2.16 21.53
C VAL A 329 14.62 -0.72 21.66
N GLU A 330 15.19 0.17 20.85
CA GLU A 330 14.72 1.54 20.78
C GLU A 330 13.32 1.58 20.16
N VAL A 331 12.38 2.24 20.85
CA VAL A 331 11.04 2.47 20.33
C VAL A 331 11.11 3.46 19.17
N SER A 332 10.63 3.05 18.00
CA SER A 332 10.65 3.91 16.81
C SER A 332 9.85 5.20 17.02
N PRO A 333 10.20 6.32 16.36
CA PRO A 333 9.45 7.57 16.46
C PRO A 333 7.97 7.42 16.11
N LYS A 334 7.65 6.60 15.10
CA LYS A 334 6.27 6.33 14.68
C LYS A 334 5.50 5.51 15.72
N GLU A 335 6.12 4.47 16.29
CA GLU A 335 5.51 3.70 17.37
C GLU A 335 5.20 4.55 18.60
N TYR A 336 6.15 5.39 18.98
CA TYR A 336 5.98 6.31 20.09
C TYR A 336 4.87 7.35 19.83
N SER A 337 4.83 7.94 18.63
CA SER A 337 3.82 8.96 18.31
C SER A 337 2.40 8.39 18.26
N VAL A 338 2.21 7.22 17.65
CA VAL A 338 0.90 6.55 17.60
C VAL A 338 0.46 6.11 18.99
N LEU A 339 1.37 5.62 19.84
CA LEU A 339 1.07 5.32 21.24
C LEU A 339 0.61 6.57 21.99
N LEU A 340 1.30 7.70 21.84
CA LEU A 340 0.89 8.97 22.47
C LEU A 340 -0.50 9.44 21.98
N GLN A 341 -0.81 9.28 20.69
CA GLN A 341 -2.14 9.58 20.14
C GLN A 341 -3.21 8.70 20.79
N LEU A 342 -2.98 7.40 20.89
CA LEU A 342 -3.88 6.47 21.58
C LEU A 342 -4.08 6.90 23.04
N LEU A 343 -3.02 7.20 23.79
CA LEU A 343 -3.14 7.62 25.20
C LEU A 343 -3.94 8.92 25.35
N LEU A 344 -3.74 9.89 24.46
CA LEU A 344 -4.56 11.10 24.43
C LEU A 344 -6.04 10.78 24.17
N GLN A 345 -6.32 9.82 23.28
CA GLN A 345 -7.68 9.39 23.00
C GLN A 345 -8.30 8.62 24.18
N VAL A 346 -7.53 7.77 24.87
CA VAL A 346 -7.94 7.09 26.12
C VAL A 346 -8.37 8.12 27.15
N GLN A 347 -7.56 9.16 27.37
CA GLN A 347 -7.84 10.22 28.33
C GLN A 347 -9.12 11.00 27.98
N LYS A 348 -9.30 11.35 26.70
CA LYS A 348 -10.54 12.01 26.23
C LYS A 348 -11.78 11.14 26.49
N THR A 349 -11.68 9.84 26.21
CA THR A 349 -12.78 8.90 26.45
C THR A 349 -13.11 8.78 27.93
N HIS A 350 -12.10 8.71 28.80
CA HIS A 350 -12.29 8.67 30.24
C HIS A 350 -12.92 9.95 30.80
N GLN A 351 -12.48 11.12 30.33
CA GLN A 351 -13.09 12.39 30.70
C GLN A 351 -14.58 12.45 30.30
N ARG A 352 -14.90 12.02 29.07
CA ARG A 352 -16.28 12.00 28.58
C ARG A 352 -17.16 11.02 29.35
N LEU A 353 -16.63 9.85 29.72
CA LEU A 353 -17.34 8.84 30.50
C LEU A 353 -17.31 9.10 32.01
N GLN A 354 -16.60 10.14 32.45
CA GLN A 354 -16.37 10.45 33.88
C GLN A 354 -15.76 9.28 34.65
N LEU A 355 -14.84 8.55 34.01
CA LEU A 355 -14.12 7.41 34.56
C LEU A 355 -12.66 7.77 34.87
N LYS A 356 -12.05 7.05 35.81
CA LYS A 356 -10.61 7.10 36.05
C LYS A 356 -9.92 5.97 35.29
N SER A 357 -8.97 6.31 34.42
CA SER A 357 -8.18 5.35 33.65
C SER A 357 -7.09 4.72 34.52
N PRO A 358 -6.88 3.39 34.48
CA PRO A 358 -5.66 2.75 34.97
C PRO A 358 -4.37 3.34 34.39
N LEU A 359 -4.41 3.91 33.18
CA LEU A 359 -3.26 4.55 32.54
C LEU A 359 -2.91 5.93 33.13
N SER A 360 -3.74 6.49 34.01
CA SER A 360 -3.43 7.72 34.74
C SER A 360 -2.43 7.54 35.88
N ASP A 361 -1.89 6.33 36.07
CA ASP A 361 -0.83 6.04 37.03
C ASP A 361 0.46 6.82 36.67
N VAL A 362 1.06 7.47 37.67
CA VAL A 362 2.29 8.26 37.52
C VAL A 362 3.45 7.42 36.97
N SER A 363 3.54 6.14 37.36
CA SER A 363 4.56 5.21 36.87
C SER A 363 4.46 4.96 35.36
N ILE A 364 3.24 4.96 34.81
CA ILE A 364 3.02 4.84 33.36
C ILE A 364 3.46 6.12 32.66
N GLY A 365 3.11 7.28 33.22
CA GLY A 365 3.57 8.58 32.71
C GLY A 365 5.09 8.74 32.70
N GLN A 366 5.77 8.23 33.74
CA GLN A 366 7.24 8.19 33.80
C GLN A 366 7.82 7.21 32.78
N ALA A 367 7.22 6.03 32.62
CA ALA A 367 7.64 5.05 31.60
C ALA A 367 7.53 5.65 30.19
N VAL A 368 6.42 6.34 29.87
CA VAL A 368 6.23 7.04 28.60
C VAL A 368 7.31 8.08 28.36
N GLN A 369 7.55 8.98 29.31
CA GLN A 369 8.59 10.00 29.18
C GLN A 369 10.02 9.41 29.15
N GLY A 370 10.23 8.22 29.71
CA GLY A 370 11.52 7.52 29.70
C GLY A 370 11.85 6.84 28.37
N MET A 371 10.84 6.48 27.58
CA MET A 371 11.01 5.74 26.31
C MET A 371 11.82 6.52 25.29
N ARG A 372 11.56 7.84 25.14
CA ARG A 372 12.33 8.69 24.22
C ARG A 372 12.63 10.06 24.83
N ALA A 373 13.77 10.63 24.44
CA ALA A 373 14.27 11.91 24.98
C ALA A 373 13.75 13.14 24.21
N ASP A 374 13.08 12.95 23.07
CA ASP A 374 12.61 14.03 22.23
C ASP A 374 11.34 14.66 22.80
N SER A 375 11.45 15.96 23.11
CA SER A 375 10.30 16.77 23.53
C SER A 375 9.47 17.17 22.32
N SER A 376 8.69 16.23 21.78
CA SER A 376 7.72 16.53 20.73
C SER A 376 6.52 17.32 21.27
N ALA A 377 5.89 18.12 20.41
CA ALA A 377 4.64 18.82 20.78
C ALA A 377 3.55 17.85 21.26
N LEU A 378 3.54 16.63 20.70
CA LEU A 378 2.63 15.57 21.10
C LEU A 378 2.90 15.06 22.53
N LEU A 379 4.16 14.90 22.91
CA LEU A 379 4.56 14.55 24.28
C LEU A 379 4.13 15.64 25.27
N LEU A 380 4.32 16.91 24.92
CA LEU A 380 3.88 18.03 25.76
C LEU A 380 2.36 18.01 25.96
N ARG A 381 1.60 17.76 24.89
CA ARG A 381 0.14 17.60 24.96
C ARG A 381 -0.27 16.42 25.84
N TYR A 382 0.43 15.29 25.73
CA TYR A 382 0.23 14.13 26.59
C TYR A 382 0.49 14.47 28.06
N CYS A 383 1.63 15.06 28.39
CA CYS A 383 1.97 15.45 29.76
C CYS A 383 0.93 16.44 30.33
N ALA A 384 0.47 17.41 29.53
CA ALA A 384 -0.59 18.33 29.94
C ALA A 384 -1.92 17.60 30.22
N ALA A 385 -2.34 16.69 29.33
CA ALA A 385 -3.59 15.94 29.47
C ALA A 385 -3.63 15.02 30.70
N TYR A 386 -2.47 14.49 31.10
CA TYR A 386 -2.30 13.63 32.26
C TYR A 386 -1.80 14.37 33.52
N LYS A 387 -1.61 15.70 33.44
CA LYS A 387 -1.09 16.55 34.53
C LYS A 387 0.28 16.07 35.07
N LEU A 388 1.16 15.66 34.16
CA LEU A 388 2.51 15.19 34.47
C LEU A 388 3.53 16.33 34.33
N PRO A 389 4.55 16.41 35.21
CA PRO A 389 5.67 17.30 34.97
C PRO A 389 6.47 16.82 33.77
N VAL A 390 6.88 17.75 32.90
CA VAL A 390 7.70 17.45 31.72
C VAL A 390 9.15 17.25 32.16
N VAL A 391 9.64 16.02 32.04
CA VAL A 391 11.04 15.70 32.28
C VAL A 391 11.84 16.04 31.02
N ARG A 392 12.50 17.21 31.00
CA ARG A 392 13.50 17.52 29.97
C ARG A 392 14.77 16.72 30.26
N ASN A 393 14.93 15.58 29.60
CA ASN A 393 16.15 14.78 29.71
C ASN A 393 17.35 15.51 29.09
N LYS A 394 17.98 16.42 29.85
CA LYS A 394 19.27 17.04 29.50
C LYS A 394 20.45 16.07 29.64
N GLU A 395 20.24 14.88 30.19
CA GLU A 395 21.34 13.96 30.56
C GLU A 395 21.68 12.91 29.50
N LYS A 396 20.76 12.54 28.59
CA LYS A 396 21.10 11.60 27.48
C LYS A 396 21.92 12.23 26.35
N GLN A 397 21.99 13.56 26.27
CA GLN A 397 22.82 14.26 25.28
C GLN A 397 24.31 14.33 25.66
N LYS A 398 24.71 13.92 26.88
CA LYS A 398 26.13 13.94 27.29
C LYS A 398 26.94 12.70 26.87
N LEU A 399 26.32 11.68 26.29
CA LEU A 399 27.02 10.46 25.86
C LEU A 399 27.41 10.42 24.37
N ASN A 400 26.93 11.36 23.55
CA ASN A 400 27.45 11.58 22.19
C ASN A 400 28.19 12.92 22.15
N GLY A 401 29.48 12.85 22.40
CA GLY A 401 30.34 13.99 22.69
C GLY A 401 30.38 15.07 21.61
N LYS A 402 30.39 16.32 22.09
CA LYS A 402 31.44 17.27 21.71
C LYS A 402 31.66 18.23 22.87
N HIS A 403 32.89 18.21 23.37
CA HIS A 403 33.45 19.17 24.30
C HIS A 403 33.19 20.58 23.77
N VAL A 404 32.55 21.43 24.57
CA VAL A 404 32.69 22.88 24.45
C VAL A 404 33.02 23.37 25.84
N GLU A 405 34.21 23.93 25.95
CA GLU A 405 34.79 24.45 27.18
C GLU A 405 33.94 25.58 27.75
N ASP A 406 33.90 25.59 29.08
CA ASP A 406 33.40 26.68 29.90
C ASP A 406 34.17 27.98 29.59
N ASN A 407 33.44 29.09 29.52
CA ASN A 407 33.92 30.34 30.08
C ASN A 407 32.71 31.13 30.59
N ALA A 408 32.62 31.18 31.92
CA ALA A 408 31.85 32.16 32.65
C ALA A 408 32.68 33.44 32.74
N GLU A 409 32.12 34.57 32.36
CA GLU A 409 32.48 35.86 32.94
C GLU A 409 31.25 36.76 32.99
N GLU A 410 30.97 37.24 34.20
CA GLU A 410 29.91 38.16 34.58
C GLU A 410 30.25 39.58 34.12
N ALA A 411 29.28 40.32 33.56
CA ALA A 411 29.21 41.78 33.73
C ALA A 411 27.83 42.34 33.38
N ASN A 412 27.14 42.69 34.45
CA ASN A 412 26.08 43.69 34.67
C ASN A 412 25.98 44.87 33.66
N GLY A 413 24.77 45.37 33.39
CA GLY A 413 24.56 46.75 32.91
C GLY A 413 23.31 47.03 32.05
N GLN A 414 22.35 47.76 32.61
CA GLN A 414 21.15 48.33 31.97
C GLN A 414 21.46 49.50 31.01
N SER A 415 20.70 49.67 29.92
CA SER A 415 20.05 50.95 29.52
C SER A 415 19.27 50.86 28.20
N GLU A 416 18.19 51.64 28.13
CA GLU A 416 17.15 51.74 27.10
C GLU A 416 17.55 52.46 25.79
N LYS A 417 16.77 52.20 24.72
CA LYS A 417 16.39 53.06 23.55
C LYS A 417 17.55 53.67 22.71
N GLU A 418 17.56 53.75 21.38
CA GLU A 418 16.52 54.27 20.47
C GLU A 418 16.88 53.97 18.98
N VAL A 419 15.98 54.31 18.05
CA VAL A 419 15.90 53.92 16.62
C VAL A 419 16.61 54.90 15.66
N LYS A 420 17.38 54.42 14.65
CA LYS A 420 17.24 54.78 13.20
C LYS A 420 18.32 54.21 12.24
N ASP A 421 17.83 53.64 11.13
CA ASP A 421 18.30 53.57 9.73
C ASP A 421 19.78 53.81 9.36
N ARG A 422 20.41 52.88 8.61
CA ARG A 422 20.47 52.86 7.11
C ARG A 422 21.60 51.95 6.57
N ALA A 423 21.27 51.25 5.46
CA ALA A 423 22.13 50.75 4.35
C ALA A 423 23.07 49.53 4.52
N GLU A 424 22.67 48.45 3.80
CA GLU A 424 23.41 47.66 2.80
C GLU A 424 24.85 47.18 3.04
N GLY A 425 25.06 45.85 2.94
CA GLY A 425 26.37 45.24 2.68
C GLY A 425 26.49 43.75 2.99
N SER A 426 26.17 42.90 2.01
CA SER A 426 26.72 41.56 1.68
C SER A 426 27.49 40.72 2.72
N GLU A 427 27.04 39.49 2.97
CA GLU A 427 27.74 38.24 2.55
C GLU A 427 27.03 36.99 3.10
N ASN A 428 26.42 36.22 2.20
CA ASN A 428 25.84 34.90 2.45
C ASN A 428 26.51 33.94 1.47
N GLY A 429 27.38 33.04 1.92
CA GLY A 429 28.14 32.22 0.98
C GLY A 429 28.99 31.11 1.59
N VAL A 430 28.40 30.15 2.33
CA VAL A 430 29.11 28.87 2.61
C VAL A 430 28.18 27.62 2.64
N VAL A 431 26.86 27.73 2.72
CA VAL A 431 26.00 26.54 3.02
C VAL A 431 25.45 25.82 1.78
N GLU A 432 25.47 26.40 0.58
CA GLU A 432 24.91 25.76 -0.63
C GLU A 432 25.83 24.75 -1.34
N GLU A 433 27.16 24.84 -1.18
CA GLU A 433 28.09 24.02 -1.97
C GLU A 433 28.18 22.56 -1.51
N GLN A 434 27.88 22.28 -0.23
CA GLN A 434 27.98 20.91 0.31
C GLN A 434 26.75 20.05 0.00
N LYS A 435 25.55 20.64 -0.18
CA LYS A 435 24.35 19.91 -0.60
C LYS A 435 24.36 19.53 -2.09
N LYS A 436 24.93 20.37 -2.96
CA LYS A 436 25.06 20.06 -4.41
C LYS A 436 26.09 18.95 -4.69
N LYS A 437 27.19 18.85 -3.92
CA LYS A 437 28.21 17.80 -4.13
C LYS A 437 27.73 16.40 -3.74
N ARG A 438 26.92 16.26 -2.68
CA ARG A 438 26.38 14.96 -2.23
C ARG A 438 25.27 14.40 -3.13
N LYS A 439 24.36 15.26 -3.63
CA LYS A 439 23.29 14.82 -4.55
C LYS A 439 23.84 14.36 -5.91
N LYS A 440 24.91 15.01 -6.38
CA LYS A 440 25.58 14.68 -7.66
C LYS A 440 26.40 13.37 -7.61
N THR A 441 26.88 12.95 -6.43
CA THR A 441 27.65 11.71 -6.27
C THR A 441 26.78 10.46 -6.24
N THR A 442 25.59 10.53 -5.62
CA THR A 442 24.60 9.44 -5.63
C THR A 442 24.05 9.17 -7.03
N ASP A 443 23.78 10.21 -7.83
CA ASP A 443 23.27 10.04 -9.20
C ASP A 443 24.31 9.42 -10.16
N ILE A 444 25.59 9.73 -9.96
CA ILE A 444 26.67 9.15 -10.77
C ILE A 444 26.89 7.67 -10.43
N ALA A 445 26.82 7.31 -9.14
CA ALA A 445 26.94 5.93 -8.69
C ALA A 445 25.78 5.07 -9.23
N LEU A 446 24.55 5.59 -9.20
CA LEU A 446 23.37 4.89 -9.70
C LEU A 446 23.42 4.70 -11.23
N LYS A 447 23.92 5.70 -11.98
CA LYS A 447 24.16 5.58 -13.42
C LYS A 447 25.24 4.55 -13.75
N LYS A 448 26.32 4.49 -12.96
CA LYS A 448 27.42 3.53 -13.17
C LYS A 448 26.96 2.09 -12.90
N LEU A 449 26.12 1.88 -11.88
CA LEU A 449 25.51 0.59 -11.57
C LEU A 449 24.54 0.14 -12.69
N LYS A 450 23.73 1.07 -13.23
CA LYS A 450 22.86 0.79 -14.39
C LYS A 450 23.66 0.47 -15.67
N LYS A 451 24.81 1.11 -15.90
CA LYS A 451 25.72 0.78 -17.03
C LYS A 451 26.29 -0.63 -16.86
N GLN A 452 26.82 -0.98 -15.69
CA GLN A 452 27.36 -2.32 -15.42
C GLN A 452 26.32 -3.44 -15.56
N LYS A 453 25.09 -3.25 -15.06
CA LYS A 453 24.03 -4.26 -15.16
C LYS A 453 23.57 -4.46 -16.61
N LYS A 454 23.62 -3.40 -17.44
CA LYS A 454 23.33 -3.48 -18.89
C LYS A 454 24.42 -4.23 -19.65
N GLU A 455 25.69 -3.98 -19.31
CA GLU A 455 26.86 -4.60 -19.94
C GLU A 455 26.95 -6.10 -19.62
N GLN A 456 26.66 -6.50 -18.37
CA GLN A 456 26.54 -7.90 -17.98
C GLN A 456 25.43 -8.63 -18.74
N ARG A 457 24.28 -7.97 -18.97
CA ARG A 457 23.19 -8.53 -19.79
C ARG A 457 23.60 -8.72 -21.26
N LEU A 458 24.37 -7.78 -21.81
CA LEU A 458 24.87 -7.87 -23.19
C LEU A 458 25.90 -9.00 -23.36
N GLN A 459 26.79 -9.20 -22.37
CA GLN A 459 27.75 -10.31 -22.38
C GLN A 459 27.09 -11.68 -22.25
N ILE A 460 26.02 -11.79 -21.47
CA ILE A 460 25.24 -13.04 -21.37
C ILE A 460 24.53 -13.35 -22.70
N ALA A 461 24.00 -12.33 -23.38
CA ALA A 461 23.34 -12.48 -24.68
C ALA A 461 24.32 -12.85 -25.81
N SER A 462 25.57 -12.37 -25.78
CA SER A 462 26.58 -12.70 -26.80
C SER A 462 27.22 -14.08 -26.61
N ALA A 463 27.20 -14.64 -25.40
CA ALA A 463 27.72 -15.98 -25.12
C ALA A 463 26.90 -17.12 -25.79
N GLY A 464 25.66 -16.86 -26.20
CA GLY A 464 24.76 -17.84 -26.82
C GLY A 464 24.97 -18.11 -28.33
N LEU A 465 25.88 -17.40 -29.00
CA LEU A 465 26.02 -17.41 -30.47
C LEU A 465 27.20 -18.24 -31.03
N ASN A 466 28.01 -18.90 -30.18
CA ASN A 466 29.17 -19.70 -30.61
C ASN A 466 28.94 -21.22 -30.70
N GLY A 467 27.69 -21.69 -30.67
CA GLY A 467 27.33 -23.10 -30.84
C GLY A 467 26.59 -23.38 -32.15
N GLY A 468 27.30 -23.85 -33.18
CA GLY A 468 26.73 -24.16 -34.49
C GLY A 468 25.64 -25.25 -34.44
N PHE A 469 24.44 -24.90 -34.92
CA PHE A 469 23.36 -25.87 -35.13
C PHE A 469 23.55 -26.59 -36.47
N ALA A 470 23.95 -27.85 -36.42
CA ALA A 470 23.88 -28.80 -37.53
C ALA A 470 22.41 -29.20 -37.76
N PHE A 471 21.90 -28.91 -38.96
CA PHE A 471 20.54 -29.31 -39.37
C PHE A 471 20.55 -30.77 -39.84
N VAL A 472 20.06 -31.69 -39.02
CA VAL A 472 19.75 -33.06 -39.45
C VAL A 472 18.43 -33.02 -40.22
N ARG A 473 18.46 -33.28 -41.53
CA ARG A 473 17.26 -33.53 -42.35
C ARG A 473 16.81 -34.99 -42.16
N PRO A 474 15.52 -35.26 -41.91
CA PRO A 474 14.96 -36.60 -42.09
C PRO A 474 14.65 -36.82 -43.58
N THR A 475 15.28 -37.84 -44.16
CA THR A 475 14.98 -38.36 -45.50
C THR A 475 13.75 -39.24 -45.46
N SER A 476 12.75 -38.93 -46.28
CA SER A 476 11.70 -39.85 -46.70
C SER A 476 11.44 -39.67 -48.20
N GLN A 477 12.06 -40.54 -48.97
CA GLN A 477 11.80 -40.96 -50.36
C GLN A 477 12.06 -42.48 -50.32
N GLU A 478 11.38 -43.38 -51.00
CA GLU A 478 10.41 -43.31 -52.08
C GLU A 478 9.71 -44.67 -52.13
N GLU A 479 8.47 -44.69 -52.62
CA GLU A 479 7.82 -45.89 -53.14
C GLU A 479 8.56 -46.34 -54.40
N GLU A 480 8.99 -47.60 -54.45
CA GLU A 480 9.30 -48.26 -55.71
C GLU A 480 8.57 -49.61 -55.77
N SER A 481 7.83 -49.75 -56.86
CA SER A 481 7.10 -50.89 -57.37
C SER A 481 7.95 -52.14 -57.58
N GLY A 482 7.34 -53.33 -57.46
CA GLY A 482 7.74 -54.48 -58.28
C GLY A 482 7.77 -55.85 -57.60
N ASP A 483 6.59 -56.47 -57.53
CA ASP A 483 6.26 -57.83 -58.00
C ASP A 483 7.02 -59.12 -57.59
N GLU A 484 6.19 -60.18 -57.51
CA GLU A 484 6.45 -61.62 -57.65
C GLU A 484 7.10 -62.51 -56.54
N ARG A 485 6.26 -63.48 -56.11
CA ARG A 485 6.53 -64.91 -55.86
C ARG A 485 7.41 -65.32 -54.67
N ALA A 486 6.78 -65.92 -53.66
CA ALA A 486 6.58 -67.38 -53.51
C ALA A 486 5.96 -67.69 -52.13
#